data_AF-A0AAU9CGB9-F1
#
_entry.id   AF-A0AAU9CGB9-F1
#
_cell.length_a   1.000
_cell.length_b   1.000
_cell.length_c   1.000
_cell.angle_alpha   90.00
_cell.angle_beta   90.00
_cell.angle_gamma   90.00
#
_symmetry.space_group_name_H-M   'P 1'
#
loop_
_entity.id
_entity.type
_entity.pdbx_description
1 polymer ?
#
loop_
_entity_poly.entity_id
_entity_poly.type
_entity_poly.pdbx_seq_one_letter_code
_entity_poly.pdbx_strand_id
1 'polypeptide(L)'
;MNWVKGIALALFLFIGMIVTMVTVSLNHDVNLVEKDYYKQELAYQKQIDRIENAKRSDSKLNLNLNTKQRTLDLAFSNKHVKEGVSGNLTFFRSDNPKLDKKFDLAPQNGSQSIPLANLKPGLWTVKVFWKSAEKEYYVEKIITV
;
A
#
# COMPACT_ATOMS: atom_id res chain seq x y z
N MET A 1 -57.16 -42.28 -4.86
CA MET A 1 -56.13 -41.29 -4.48
C MET A 1 -56.40 -40.86 -3.04
N ASN A 2 -55.54 -41.23 -2.08
CA ASN A 2 -55.80 -40.92 -0.67
C ASN A 2 -55.15 -39.57 -0.36
N TRP A 3 -55.96 -38.55 -0.12
CA TRP A 3 -55.53 -37.17 0.19
C TRP A 3 -54.37 -37.10 1.18
N VAL A 4 -54.40 -37.93 2.24
CA VAL A 4 -53.35 -38.05 3.25
C VAL A 4 -52.00 -38.50 2.65
N LYS A 5 -52.00 -39.42 1.68
CA LYS A 5 -50.79 -39.88 1.00
C LYS A 5 -50.18 -38.78 0.13
N GLY A 6 -51.01 -37.92 -0.47
CA GLY A 6 -50.55 -36.78 -1.27
C GLY A 6 -49.83 -35.73 -0.42
N ILE A 7 -50.39 -35.41 0.75
CA ILE A 7 -49.75 -34.48 1.71
C ILE A 7 -48.45 -35.06 2.25
N ALA A 8 -48.44 -36.35 2.63
CA ALA A 8 -47.24 -37.01 3.11
C ALA A 8 -46.11 -36.97 2.07
N LEU A 9 -46.42 -37.26 0.79
CA LEU A 9 -45.43 -37.23 -0.29
C LEU A 9 -44.85 -35.81 -0.50
N ALA A 10 -45.70 -34.78 -0.47
CA ALA A 10 -45.26 -33.40 -0.62
C ALA A 10 -44.31 -32.96 0.51
N LEU A 11 -44.60 -33.36 1.75
CA LEU A 11 -43.73 -33.08 2.90
C LEU A 11 -42.37 -33.77 2.79
N PHE A 12 -42.33 -35.05 2.37
CA PHE A 12 -41.07 -35.75 2.16
C PHE A 12 -40.21 -35.10 1.06
N LEU A 13 -40.84 -34.69 -0.05
CA LEU A 13 -40.15 -33.96 -1.12
C LEU A 13 -39.60 -32.61 -0.64
N PHE A 14 -40.38 -31.86 0.14
CA PHE A 14 -39.95 -30.58 0.68
C PHE A 14 -38.76 -30.72 1.63
N ILE A 15 -38.80 -31.70 2.55
CA ILE A 15 -37.69 -32.01 3.44
C ILE A 15 -36.44 -32.39 2.64
N GLY A 16 -36.59 -33.23 1.61
CA GLY A 16 -35.49 -33.60 0.71
C GLY A 16 -34.88 -32.38 -0.01
N MET A 17 -35.70 -31.46 -0.48
CA MET A 17 -35.25 -30.21 -1.12
C MET A 17 -34.43 -29.35 -0.14
N ILE A 18 -34.90 -29.15 1.09
CA ILE A 18 -34.20 -28.36 2.11
C ILE A 18 -32.86 -29.00 2.47
N VAL A 19 -32.84 -30.32 2.72
CA VAL A 19 -31.60 -31.04 3.05
C VAL A 19 -30.58 -30.95 1.91
N THR A 20 -31.05 -31.05 0.65
CA THR A 20 -30.18 -30.91 -0.53
C THR A 20 -29.61 -29.49 -0.63
N MET A 21 -30.44 -28.47 -0.44
CA MET A 21 -30.01 -27.06 -0.46
C MET A 21 -28.97 -26.77 0.62
N VAL A 22 -29.19 -27.25 1.85
CA VAL A 22 -28.24 -27.08 2.95
C VAL A 22 -26.91 -27.78 2.63
N THR A 23 -26.96 -29.01 2.12
CA THR A 23 -25.74 -29.77 1.78
C THR A 23 -24.94 -29.08 0.66
N VAL A 24 -25.62 -28.58 -0.37
CA VAL A 24 -24.98 -27.81 -1.45
C VAL A 24 -24.38 -26.51 -0.91
N SER A 25 -25.11 -25.78 -0.07
CA SER A 25 -24.64 -24.52 0.52
C SER A 25 -23.42 -24.71 1.43
N LEU A 26 -23.32 -25.83 2.15
CA LEU A 26 -22.18 -26.15 3.00
C LEU A 26 -20.95 -26.60 2.19
N ASN A 27 -21.16 -27.21 1.02
CA ASN A 27 -20.08 -27.64 0.12
C ASN A 27 -19.57 -26.53 -0.80
N HIS A 28 -20.22 -25.37 -0.82
CA HIS A 28 -19.68 -24.18 -1.46
C HIS A 28 -18.82 -23.41 -0.47
N ASP A 29 -17.51 -23.45 -0.67
CA ASP A 29 -16.57 -22.55 0.01
C ASP A 29 -16.92 -21.10 -0.32
N VAL A 30 -17.67 -20.46 0.57
CA VAL A 30 -17.85 -19.02 0.55
C VAL A 30 -16.53 -18.44 1.05
N ASN A 31 -15.60 -18.18 0.13
CA ASN A 31 -14.44 -17.34 0.40
C ASN A 31 -14.95 -15.93 0.72
N LEU A 32 -15.40 -15.73 1.96
CA LEU A 32 -15.69 -14.42 2.50
C LEU A 32 -14.36 -13.66 2.49
N VAL A 33 -14.23 -12.76 1.51
CA VAL A 33 -13.18 -11.75 1.37
C VAL A 33 -13.24 -10.73 2.54
N GLU A 34 -13.70 -11.15 3.71
CA GLU A 34 -13.89 -10.31 4.90
C GLU A 34 -12.60 -10.17 5.72
N LYS A 35 -11.64 -11.10 5.59
CA LYS A 35 -10.36 -10.98 6.30
C LYS A 35 -9.48 -9.83 5.80
N ASP A 36 -9.70 -9.34 4.57
CA ASP A 36 -8.88 -8.27 3.96
C ASP A 36 -9.57 -6.91 3.87
N TYR A 37 -10.90 -6.81 4.00
CA TYR A 37 -11.59 -5.51 3.91
C TYR A 37 -11.22 -4.56 5.04
N TYR A 38 -11.27 -5.03 6.30
CA TYR A 38 -10.83 -4.24 7.47
C TYR A 38 -9.32 -3.91 7.43
N LYS A 39 -8.51 -4.83 6.89
CA LYS A 39 -7.06 -4.61 6.75
C LYS A 39 -6.76 -3.55 5.69
N GLN A 40 -7.53 -3.52 4.61
CA GLN A 40 -7.43 -2.48 3.59
C GLN A 40 -7.80 -1.12 4.18
N GLU A 41 -8.92 -0.98 4.87
CA GLU A 41 -9.31 0.29 5.50
C GLU A 41 -8.26 0.81 6.50
N LEU A 42 -7.75 -0.06 7.38
CA LEU A 42 -6.70 0.34 8.32
C LEU A 42 -5.39 0.71 7.61
N ALA A 43 -5.05 0.02 6.51
CA ALA A 43 -3.90 0.36 5.68
C ALA A 43 -4.08 1.71 4.97
N TYR A 44 -5.30 2.03 4.52
CA TYR A 44 -5.63 3.32 3.93
C TYR A 44 -5.53 4.46 4.95
N GLN A 45 -6.07 4.28 6.17
CA GLN A 45 -5.96 5.32 7.20
C GLN A 45 -4.50 5.59 7.56
N LYS A 46 -3.69 4.54 7.75
CA LYS A 46 -2.25 4.70 7.98
C LYS A 46 -1.56 5.43 6.83
N GLN A 47 -1.97 5.19 5.59
CA GLN A 47 -1.43 5.89 4.43
C GLN A 47 -1.78 7.38 4.43
N ILE A 48 -3.02 7.72 4.80
CA ILE A 48 -3.47 9.12 4.94
C ILE A 48 -2.65 9.81 6.04
N ASP A 49 -2.52 9.18 7.21
CA ASP A 49 -1.78 9.73 8.35
C ASP A 49 -0.31 10.00 7.97
N ARG A 50 0.33 9.10 7.24
CA ARG A 50 1.71 9.27 6.74
C ARG A 50 1.86 10.47 5.81
N ILE A 51 0.90 10.66 4.91
CA ILE A 51 0.88 11.79 3.97
C ILE A 51 0.65 13.11 4.73
N GLU A 52 -0.28 13.12 5.68
CA GLU A 52 -0.54 14.30 6.51
C GLU A 52 0.66 14.67 7.37
N ASN A 53 1.29 13.69 8.01
CA ASN A 53 2.50 13.88 8.80
C ASN A 53 3.61 14.54 7.96
N ALA A 54 3.78 14.12 6.71
CA ALA A 54 4.79 14.67 5.80
C ALA A 54 4.43 16.07 5.25
N LYS A 55 3.15 16.42 5.19
CA LYS A 55 2.69 17.76 4.77
C LYS A 55 2.90 18.82 5.85
N ARG A 56 3.01 18.44 7.12
CA ARG A 56 3.24 19.39 8.23
C ARG A 56 4.58 20.11 8.04
N SER A 57 4.59 21.43 8.23
CA SER A 57 5.76 22.26 7.92
C SER A 57 7.02 21.88 8.71
N ASP A 58 6.87 21.31 9.91
CA ASP A 58 7.96 20.83 10.75
C ASP A 58 8.64 19.55 10.24
N SER A 59 7.98 18.84 9.31
CA SER A 59 8.39 17.53 8.80
C SER A 59 8.60 17.53 7.29
N LYS A 60 8.84 18.72 6.71
CA LYS A 60 9.09 18.86 5.27
C LYS A 60 10.37 18.14 4.86
N LEU A 61 10.22 17.29 3.86
CA LEU A 61 11.30 16.72 3.06
C LEU A 61 11.49 17.58 1.82
N ASN A 62 12.68 18.14 1.65
CA ASN A 62 13.04 18.87 0.43
C ASN A 62 13.68 17.91 -0.57
N LEU A 63 13.03 17.78 -1.73
CA LEU A 63 13.50 16.98 -2.87
C LEU A 63 14.03 17.93 -3.93
N ASN A 64 15.36 17.98 -4.08
CA ASN A 64 16.02 18.79 -5.10
C ASN A 64 16.64 17.89 -6.17
N LEU A 65 16.26 18.10 -7.43
CA LEU A 65 16.80 17.36 -8.55
C LEU A 65 17.96 18.15 -9.16
N ASN A 66 19.17 17.60 -9.09
CA ASN A 66 20.32 18.18 -9.74
C ASN A 66 20.52 17.55 -11.13
N THR A 67 19.94 18.17 -12.15
CA THR A 67 20.01 17.69 -13.55
C THR A 67 21.44 17.65 -14.08
N LYS A 68 22.33 18.53 -13.60
CA LYS A 68 23.74 18.59 -14.05
C LYS A 68 24.56 17.41 -13.53
N GLN A 69 24.35 17.03 -12.27
CA GLN A 69 25.07 15.93 -11.63
C GLN A 69 24.32 14.59 -11.73
N ARG A 70 23.09 14.59 -12.27
CA ARG A 70 22.18 13.43 -12.27
C ARG A 70 22.05 12.83 -10.86
N THR A 71 21.82 13.69 -9.87
CA THR A 71 21.58 13.28 -8.48
C THR A 71 20.23 13.81 -8.00
N LEU A 72 19.57 13.02 -7.15
CA LEU A 72 18.43 13.47 -6.37
C LEU A 72 18.91 13.71 -4.93
N ASP A 73 18.87 14.96 -4.50
CA ASP A 73 19.27 15.37 -3.17
C ASP A 73 18.03 15.43 -2.28
N LEU A 74 18.07 14.63 -1.20
CA LEU A 74 17.06 14.57 -0.16
C LEU A 74 17.58 15.36 1.04
N ALA A 75 16.85 16.39 1.47
CA ALA A 75 17.18 17.13 2.69
C ALA A 75 16.03 17.04 3.69
N PHE A 76 16.32 16.42 4.84
CA PHE A 76 15.39 16.23 5.96
C PHE A 76 15.48 17.42 6.92
N SER A 77 14.38 17.77 7.59
CA SER A 77 14.38 18.82 8.62
C SER A 77 15.26 18.43 9.81
N ASN A 78 15.86 19.42 10.49
CA ASN A 78 16.74 19.21 11.65
C ASN A 78 16.09 18.37 12.77
N LYS A 79 14.76 18.35 12.86
CA LYS A 79 13.99 17.55 13.82
C LYS A 79 14.18 16.05 13.55
N HIS A 80 14.07 15.66 12.29
CA HIS A 80 14.25 14.29 11.84
C HIS A 80 15.69 13.78 12.01
N VAL A 81 16.68 14.64 11.80
CA VAL A 81 18.10 14.29 11.97
C VAL A 81 18.41 13.89 13.41
N LYS A 82 17.85 14.61 14.40
CA LYS A 82 18.07 14.34 15.82
C LYS A 82 17.40 13.04 16.29
N GLU A 83 16.24 12.71 15.72
CA GLU A 83 15.46 11.52 16.08
C GLU A 83 15.93 10.25 15.36
N GLY A 84 16.78 10.39 14.34
CA GLY A 84 17.19 9.31 13.45
C GLY A 84 16.16 9.05 12.37
N VAL A 85 16.62 8.99 11.12
CA VAL A 85 15.78 8.71 9.96
C VAL A 85 16.13 7.33 9.42
N SER A 86 15.13 6.47 9.32
CA SER A 86 15.25 5.17 8.65
C SER A 86 14.07 4.98 7.71
N GLY A 87 14.30 4.33 6.58
CA GLY A 87 13.22 4.13 5.62
C GLY A 87 13.71 3.66 4.26
N ASN A 88 12.83 3.80 3.28
CA ASN A 88 13.09 3.37 1.92
C ASN A 88 12.63 4.42 0.91
N LEU A 89 13.42 4.56 -0.14
CA LEU A 89 13.15 5.36 -1.31
C LEU A 89 12.92 4.41 -2.48
N THR A 90 11.76 4.53 -3.13
CA THR A 90 11.45 3.75 -4.32
C THR A 90 11.29 4.68 -5.52
N PHE A 91 12.05 4.43 -6.57
CA PHE A 91 11.80 4.99 -7.89
C PHE A 91 10.87 4.03 -8.63
N PHE A 92 9.66 4.48 -8.87
CA PHE A 92 8.62 3.76 -9.58
C PHE A 92 8.51 4.28 -11.01
N ARG A 93 8.46 3.38 -11.99
CA ARG A 93 8.29 3.73 -13.40
C ARG A 93 6.94 3.22 -13.92
N SER A 94 6.05 4.14 -14.28
CA SER A 94 4.68 3.79 -14.70
C SER A 94 4.61 2.96 -15.99
N ASP A 95 5.61 3.06 -16.87
CA ASP A 95 5.68 2.33 -18.15
C ASP A 95 6.26 0.92 -17.99
N ASN A 96 7.10 0.66 -16.98
CA ASN A 96 7.74 -0.63 -16.77
C ASN A 96 8.15 -0.84 -15.30
N PRO A 97 7.32 -1.52 -14.50
CA PRO A 97 7.60 -1.81 -13.10
C PRO A 97 8.87 -2.66 -12.86
N LYS A 98 9.37 -3.38 -13.88
CA LYS A 98 10.61 -4.17 -13.74
C LYS A 98 11.87 -3.30 -13.61
N LEU A 99 11.75 -2.00 -13.92
CA LEU A 99 12.84 -1.02 -13.79
C LEU A 99 12.82 -0.30 -12.44
N ASP A 100 11.88 -0.63 -11.56
CA ASP A 100 11.76 -0.01 -10.25
C ASP A 100 13.03 -0.23 -9.43
N LYS A 101 13.51 0.84 -8.78
CA LYS A 101 14.70 0.78 -7.91
C LYS A 101 14.35 1.18 -6.50
N LYS A 102 14.89 0.42 -5.55
CA LYS A 102 14.76 0.71 -4.12
C LYS A 102 16.12 1.08 -3.55
N PHE A 103 16.14 2.09 -2.69
CA PHE A 103 17.30 2.55 -1.97
C PHE A 103 16.92 2.71 -0.50
N ASP A 104 17.82 2.32 0.39
CA ASP A 104 17.62 2.52 1.82
C ASP A 104 17.97 3.97 2.20
N LEU A 105 17.14 4.55 3.07
CA LEU A 105 17.37 5.88 3.60
C LEU A 105 18.22 5.78 4.87
N ALA A 106 19.43 6.32 4.80
CA ALA A 106 20.38 6.45 5.89
C ALA A 106 21.10 7.81 5.76
N PRO A 107 20.38 8.94 5.93
CA PRO A 107 20.96 10.26 5.73
C PRO A 107 22.04 10.55 6.78
N GLN A 108 23.25 10.88 6.32
CA GLN A 108 24.31 11.40 7.18
C GLN A 108 24.11 12.91 7.31
N ASN A 109 23.98 13.41 8.54
CA ASN A 109 23.71 14.84 8.83
C ASN A 109 22.43 15.41 8.16
N GLY A 110 21.42 14.58 7.93
CA GLY A 110 20.13 15.02 7.41
C GLY A 110 20.05 15.25 5.92
N SER A 111 21.10 14.92 5.17
CA SER A 111 21.06 14.92 3.70
C SER A 111 21.47 13.56 3.14
N GLN A 112 20.85 13.18 2.03
CA GLN A 112 21.23 11.98 1.27
C GLN A 112 21.10 12.27 -0.22
N SER A 113 22.19 12.08 -0.95
CA SER A 113 22.22 12.20 -2.40
C SER A 113 22.13 10.82 -3.03
N ILE A 114 21.17 10.64 -3.94
CA ILE A 114 20.97 9.38 -4.65
C ILE A 114 21.39 9.55 -6.11
N PRO A 115 22.34 8.77 -6.62
CA PRO A 115 22.77 8.83 -8.01
C PRO A 115 21.68 8.28 -8.93
N LEU A 116 21.29 9.07 -9.92
CA LEU A 116 20.31 8.73 -10.96
C LEU A 116 20.98 8.15 -12.20
N ALA A 117 22.30 8.03 -12.23
CA ALA A 117 23.08 7.56 -13.38
C ALA A 117 22.62 6.20 -13.93
N ASN A 118 22.10 5.33 -13.06
CA ASN A 118 21.63 4.00 -13.44
C ASN A 118 20.14 3.97 -13.83
N LEU A 119 19.45 5.12 -13.86
CA LEU A 119 18.06 5.23 -14.28
C LEU A 119 18.00 5.62 -15.75
N LYS A 120 17.09 4.98 -16.49
CA LYS A 120 16.81 5.38 -17.86
C LYS A 120 16.13 6.75 -17.89
N PRO A 121 16.38 7.58 -18.91
CA PRO A 121 15.68 8.86 -19.05
C PRO A 121 14.17 8.65 -19.14
N GLY A 122 13.41 9.62 -18.64
CA GLY A 122 11.93 9.61 -18.65
C GLY A 122 11.28 10.08 -17.35
N LEU A 123 9.98 9.83 -17.25
CA LEU A 123 9.17 10.15 -16.07
C LEU A 123 9.33 9.08 -15.00
N TRP A 124 9.62 9.51 -13.78
CA TRP A 124 9.76 8.64 -12.62
C TRP A 124 8.93 9.18 -11.46
N THR A 125 8.25 8.29 -10.77
CA THR A 125 7.54 8.58 -9.53
C THR A 125 8.43 8.20 -8.36
N VAL A 126 8.89 9.20 -7.61
CA VAL A 126 9.71 9.00 -6.41
C VAL A 126 8.79 8.87 -5.22
N LYS A 127 8.81 7.70 -4.57
CA LYS A 127 8.08 7.40 -3.35
C LYS A 127 9.07 7.32 -2.20
N VAL A 128 8.99 8.28 -1.29
CA VAL A 128 9.83 8.34 -0.10
C VAL A 128 8.99 7.91 1.10
N PHE A 129 9.40 6.83 1.75
CA PHE A 129 8.85 6.41 3.02
C PHE A 129 9.95 6.50 4.07
N TRP A 130 9.70 7.23 5.15
CA TRP A 130 10.64 7.31 6.25
C TRP A 130 9.93 7.30 7.60
N LYS A 131 10.66 6.83 8.60
CA LYS A 131 10.28 6.83 10.01
C LYS A 131 11.23 7.76 10.75
N SER A 132 10.66 8.57 11.62
CA SER A 132 11.38 9.46 12.54
C SER A 132 10.67 9.41 13.88
N ALA A 133 11.42 9.16 14.95
CA ALA A 133 10.87 8.83 16.26
C ALA A 133 9.81 7.70 16.14
N GLU A 134 8.57 7.94 16.57
CA GLU A 134 7.46 6.97 16.50
C GLU A 134 6.49 7.24 15.33
N LYS A 135 6.82 8.18 14.43
CA LYS A 135 5.92 8.57 13.33
C LYS A 135 6.44 8.09 11.99
N GLU A 136 5.50 7.68 11.16
CA GLU A 136 5.74 7.30 9.78
C GLU A 136 5.31 8.43 8.84
N TYR A 137 6.07 8.59 7.77
CA TYR A 137 5.93 9.67 6.81
C TYR A 137 6.00 9.11 5.38
N TYR A 138 5.19 9.66 4.48
CA TYR A 138 5.16 9.26 3.09
C TYR A 138 5.01 10.47 2.16
N VAL A 139 5.88 10.57 1.17
CA VAL A 139 5.81 11.58 0.12
C VAL A 139 5.96 10.91 -1.23
N GLU A 140 5.14 11.35 -2.19
CA GLU A 140 5.24 10.97 -3.58
C GLU A 140 5.44 12.20 -4.45
N LYS A 141 6.43 12.17 -5.34
CA LYS A 141 6.73 13.26 -6.26
C LYS A 141 7.16 12.71 -7.61
N ILE A 142 6.60 13.29 -8.67
CA ILE A 142 7.00 12.96 -10.04
C ILE A 142 8.21 13.82 -10.40
N ILE A 143 9.23 13.18 -10.97
CA ILE A 143 10.43 13.83 -11.51
C ILE A 143 10.69 13.36 -12.93
N THR A 144 11.40 14.17 -13.70
CA THR A 144 11.89 13.80 -15.03
C THR A 144 13.40 13.69 -14.99
N VAL A 145 13.93 12.51 -15.32
CA VAL A 145 15.38 12.21 -15.36
C VAL A 145 15.88 12.28 -16.80
#